data_AF-A0A1G7GBN5-F1
#
_entry.id   AF-A0A1G7GBN5-F1
#
_cell.length_a   1.000
_cell.length_b   1.000
_cell.length_c   1.000
_cell.angle_alpha   90.00
_cell.angle_beta   90.00
_cell.angle_gamma   90.00
#
_symmetry.space_group_name_H-M   'P 1'
#
loop_
_entity.id
_entity.type
_entity.pdbx_description
1 polymer ?
#
loop_
_entity_poly.entity_id
_entity_poly.type
_entity_poly.pdbx_seq_one_letter_code
_entity_poly.pdbx_strand_id
1 'polypeptide(L)'
;MKRLSAASARAILAAIWAASFLINLTIALCLYLNHDIGDDNFEKLTTTLNSSYVTYLAAVIGCYVIVYTKKPKTSLNPGLFVVALVSSLLWNGVLSAFVWPLIFERGTVEGAIKYIGYFAPLLSWIVAPIFTVFFVKNATE
;
A
#
# COMPACT_ATOMS: atom_id res chain seq x y z
N MET A 1 -21.88 11.45 -16.73
CA MET A 1 -20.80 10.78 -15.97
C MET A 1 -19.77 10.21 -16.94
N LYS A 2 -18.52 10.70 -16.94
CA LYS A 2 -17.44 10.07 -17.73
C LYS A 2 -17.20 8.67 -17.17
N ARG A 3 -17.20 7.64 -18.03
CA ARG A 3 -16.83 6.27 -17.63
C ARG A 3 -15.36 6.27 -17.20
N LEU A 4 -15.08 5.70 -16.03
CA LEU A 4 -13.71 5.54 -15.53
C LEU A 4 -12.92 4.64 -16.49
N SER A 5 -11.73 5.07 -16.92
CA SER A 5 -10.85 4.24 -17.76
C SER A 5 -10.01 3.29 -16.92
N ALA A 6 -9.52 2.19 -17.51
CA ALA A 6 -8.63 1.26 -16.81
C ALA A 6 -7.32 1.94 -16.35
N ALA A 7 -6.78 2.86 -17.15
CA ALA A 7 -5.61 3.64 -16.80
C ALA A 7 -5.88 4.54 -15.59
N SER A 8 -7.01 5.25 -15.58
CA SER A 8 -7.42 6.10 -14.45
C SER A 8 -7.65 5.29 -13.17
N ALA A 9 -8.30 4.12 -13.28
CA ALA A 9 -8.54 3.22 -12.16
C ALA A 9 -7.23 2.72 -11.52
N ARG A 10 -6.25 2.31 -12.35
CA ARG A 10 -4.92 1.92 -11.89
C ARG A 10 -4.16 3.08 -11.26
N ALA A 11 -4.24 4.28 -11.85
CA ALA A 11 -3.60 5.48 -11.30
C ALA A 11 -4.17 5.86 -9.92
N ILE A 12 -5.48 5.72 -9.71
CA ILE A 12 -6.11 5.95 -8.40
C ILE A 12 -5.56 4.98 -7.35
N LEU A 13 -5.57 3.67 -7.66
CA LEU A 13 -5.03 2.66 -6.75
C LEU A 13 -3.53 2.89 -6.48
N ALA A 14 -2.76 3.21 -7.51
CA ALA A 14 -1.35 3.56 -7.38
C ALA A 14 -1.13 4.72 -6.40
N ALA A 15 -1.91 5.79 -6.57
CA ALA A 15 -1.85 6.96 -5.70
C ALA A 15 -2.21 6.62 -4.26
N ILE A 16 -3.24 5.79 -4.03
CA ILE A 16 -3.63 5.34 -2.68
C ILE A 16 -2.46 4.60 -2.01
N TRP A 17 -1.83 3.65 -2.71
CA TRP A 17 -0.73 2.87 -2.16
C TRP A 17 0.52 3.71 -1.89
N ALA A 18 0.92 4.54 -2.85
CA ALA A 18 2.07 5.42 -2.69
C ALA A 18 1.85 6.44 -1.57
N ALA A 19 0.69 7.10 -1.53
CA ALA A 19 0.36 8.06 -0.49
C ALA A 19 0.32 7.42 0.90
N SER A 20 -0.31 6.25 1.04
CA SER A 20 -0.39 5.56 2.33
C SER A 20 1.00 5.14 2.85
N PHE A 21 1.85 4.59 1.97
CA PHE A 21 3.22 4.26 2.32
C PHE A 21 4.00 5.50 2.75
N LEU A 22 3.95 6.57 1.94
CA LEU A 22 4.65 7.81 2.25
C LEU A 22 4.18 8.42 3.55
N ILE A 23 2.89 8.43 3.83
CA ILE A 23 2.38 8.98 5.10
C ILE A 23 2.88 8.14 6.29
N ASN A 24 2.78 6.81 6.24
CA ASN A 24 3.27 5.96 7.32
C ASN A 24 4.79 6.11 7.52
N LEU A 25 5.55 6.28 6.42
CA LEU A 25 6.99 6.54 6.48
C LEU A 25 7.30 7.93 7.06
N THR A 26 6.54 8.96 6.67
CA THR A 26 6.65 10.30 7.23
C THR A 26 6.37 10.29 8.73
N ILE A 27 5.40 9.51 9.21
CA ILE A 27 5.13 9.36 10.65
C ILE A 27 6.37 8.79 11.36
N ALA A 28 6.94 7.69 10.85
CA ALA A 28 8.17 7.13 11.42
C ALA A 28 9.32 8.14 11.43
N LEU A 29 9.48 8.92 10.35
CA LEU A 29 10.50 9.96 10.25
C LEU A 29 10.25 11.12 11.23
N CYS A 30 9.01 11.57 11.38
CA CYS A 30 8.66 12.62 12.35
C CYS A 30 8.95 12.20 13.79
N LEU A 31 8.58 10.97 14.17
CA LEU A 31 8.89 10.43 15.51
C LEU A 31 10.40 10.41 15.76
N TYR A 32 11.19 10.02 14.75
CA TYR A 32 12.65 10.00 14.85
C TYR A 32 13.24 11.40 14.98
N LEU A 33 12.81 12.36 14.14
CA LEU A 33 13.30 13.73 14.17
C LEU A 33 12.91 14.49 15.44
N ASN A 34 11.80 14.12 16.08
CA ASN A 34 11.37 14.66 17.36
C ASN A 34 12.08 14.01 18.56
N HIS A 35 12.97 13.03 18.33
CA HIS A 35 13.61 12.22 19.37
C HIS A 35 12.65 11.40 20.24
N ASP A 36 11.44 11.11 19.73
CA ASP A 36 10.44 10.27 20.43
C ASP A 36 10.84 8.78 20.39
N ILE A 37 11.68 8.39 19.42
CA ILE A 37 12.14 7.02 19.21
C ILE A 37 13.65 7.01 18.93
N GLY A 38 14.35 5.99 19.43
CA GLY A 38 15.77 5.76 19.13
C GLY A 38 16.00 5.08 17.77
N ASP A 39 17.27 5.05 17.35
CA ASP A 39 17.74 4.50 16.06
C ASP A 39 17.20 3.09 15.79
N ASP A 40 17.31 2.19 16.77
CA ASP A 40 16.84 0.79 16.66
C ASP A 40 15.34 0.69 16.34
N ASN A 41 14.53 1.55 16.95
CA ASN A 41 13.07 1.54 16.76
C ASN A 41 12.69 2.16 15.42
N PHE A 42 13.42 3.20 15.00
CA PHE A 42 13.26 3.78 13.68
C PHE A 42 13.61 2.78 12.57
N GLU A 43 14.75 2.10 12.67
CA GLU A 43 15.19 1.10 11.68
C GLU A 43 14.19 -0.06 11.59
N LYS A 44 13.75 -0.60 12.73
CA LYS A 44 12.78 -1.70 12.75
C LYS A 44 11.43 -1.30 12.18
N LEU A 45 10.92 -0.12 12.54
CA LEU A 45 9.63 0.36 12.04
C LEU A 45 9.67 0.60 10.53
N THR A 46 10.69 1.30 10.04
CA THR A 46 10.83 1.57 8.60
C THR A 46 11.07 0.30 7.79
N THR A 47 11.84 -0.67 8.30
CA THR A 47 12.03 -1.98 7.66
C THR A 47 10.73 -2.79 7.64
N THR A 48 9.95 -2.75 8.72
CA THR A 48 8.65 -3.43 8.81
C THR A 48 7.63 -2.81 7.84
N LEU A 49 7.61 -1.48 7.72
CA LEU A 49 6.79 -0.79 6.74
C LEU A 49 7.22 -1.13 5.30
N ASN A 50 8.52 -1.06 5.01
CA ASN A 50 9.06 -1.39 3.69
C ASN A 50 8.68 -2.82 3.28
N SER A 51 8.97 -3.82 4.12
CA SER A 51 8.65 -5.23 3.84
C SER A 51 7.15 -5.47 3.64
N SER A 52 6.29 -4.72 4.31
CA SER A 52 4.83 -4.81 4.14
C SER A 52 4.34 -4.21 2.82
N TYR A 53 5.03 -3.20 2.27
CA TYR A 53 4.57 -2.44 1.11
C TYR A 53 5.28 -2.80 -0.20
N VAL A 54 6.55 -3.25 -0.15
CA VAL A 54 7.46 -3.31 -1.30
C VAL A 54 6.92 -4.14 -2.45
N THR A 55 6.36 -5.32 -2.18
CA THR A 55 5.85 -6.22 -3.22
C THR A 55 4.71 -5.58 -4.01
N TYR A 56 3.80 -4.91 -3.32
CA TYR A 56 2.64 -4.28 -3.93
C TYR A 56 3.02 -2.99 -4.65
N LEU A 57 3.89 -2.16 -4.06
CA LEU A 57 4.40 -0.95 -4.71
C LEU A 57 5.21 -1.29 -5.97
N ALA A 58 6.02 -2.35 -5.95
CA ALA A 58 6.73 -2.83 -7.13
C ALA A 58 5.75 -3.25 -8.25
N ALA A 59 4.65 -3.92 -7.91
CA ALA A 59 3.61 -4.27 -8.87
C ALA A 59 2.90 -3.03 -9.45
N VAL A 60 2.62 -2.02 -8.61
CA VAL A 60 2.06 -0.73 -9.04
C VAL A 60 2.99 -0.03 -10.03
N ILE A 61 4.27 0.14 -9.66
CA ILE A 61 5.28 0.83 -10.48
C ILE A 61 5.51 0.07 -11.78
N GLY A 62 5.68 -1.25 -11.70
CA GLY A 62 5.85 -2.12 -12.86
C GLY A 62 4.68 -2.01 -13.84
N CYS A 63 3.44 -1.98 -13.35
CA CYS A 63 2.27 -1.75 -14.19
C CYS A 63 2.31 -0.39 -14.89
N TYR A 64 2.72 0.67 -14.20
CA TYR A 64 2.82 2.00 -14.80
C TYR A 64 3.86 2.03 -15.93
N VAL A 65 5.05 1.47 -15.70
CA VAL A 65 6.10 1.35 -16.73
C VAL A 65 5.63 0.53 -17.93
N ILE A 66 4.91 -0.57 -17.70
CA ILE A 66 4.38 -1.42 -18.78
C ILE A 66 3.27 -0.70 -19.55
N VAL A 67 2.37 0.03 -18.89
CA VAL A 67 1.29 0.80 -19.54
C VAL A 67 1.85 1.95 -20.39
N TYR A 68 2.95 2.57 -19.97
CA TYR A 68 3.64 3.59 -20.79
C TYR A 68 4.31 2.99 -22.02
N THR A 69 4.73 1.72 -21.96
CA THR A 69 5.39 1.03 -23.07
C THR A 69 4.43 0.26 -23.99
N LYS A 70 3.22 -0.10 -23.50
CA LYS A 70 2.20 -0.85 -24.25
C LYS A 70 0.82 -0.23 -24.03
N LYS A 71 0.16 0.19 -25.11
CA LYS A 71 -1.24 0.67 -25.06
C LYS A 71 -2.14 -0.45 -24.52
N PRO A 72 -2.74 -0.33 -23.32
CA PRO A 72 -3.59 -1.38 -22.79
C PRO A 72 -4.84 -1.51 -23.64
N LYS A 73 -5.13 -2.73 -24.13
CA LYS A 73 -6.32 -3.02 -24.94
C LYS A 73 -7.53 -3.45 -24.09
N THR A 74 -7.33 -3.68 -22.80
CA THR A 74 -8.32 -4.29 -21.93
C THR A 74 -9.33 -3.26 -21.41
N SER A 75 -10.62 -3.59 -21.52
CA SER A 75 -11.70 -2.80 -20.94
C SER A 75 -11.73 -2.93 -19.41
N LEU A 76 -12.07 -1.84 -18.71
CA LEU A 76 -12.20 -1.85 -17.26
C LEU A 76 -13.41 -2.71 -16.84
N ASN A 77 -13.19 -3.72 -16.01
CA ASN A 77 -14.26 -4.39 -15.28
C ASN A 77 -14.54 -3.63 -13.97
N PRO A 78 -15.72 -2.98 -13.82
CA PRO A 78 -16.03 -2.19 -12.62
C PRO A 78 -16.04 -3.02 -11.34
N GLY A 79 -16.49 -4.28 -11.39
CA GLY A 79 -16.51 -5.17 -10.24
C GLY A 79 -15.10 -5.47 -9.71
N LEU A 80 -14.16 -5.78 -10.62
CA LEU A 80 -12.77 -6.00 -10.24
C LEU A 80 -12.12 -4.74 -9.65
N PHE A 81 -12.46 -3.56 -10.18
CA PHE A 81 -11.98 -2.30 -9.61
C PHE A 81 -12.50 -2.06 -8.19
N VAL A 82 -13.79 -2.29 -7.94
CA VAL A 82 -14.36 -2.15 -6.58
C VAL A 82 -13.69 -3.11 -5.61
N VAL A 83 -13.48 -4.36 -6.00
CA VAL A 83 -12.78 -5.36 -5.17
C VAL A 83 -11.33 -4.94 -4.89
N ALA A 84 -10.62 -4.44 -5.89
CA ALA A 84 -9.27 -3.90 -5.74
C ALA A 84 -9.20 -2.67 -4.84
N LEU A 85 -10.17 -1.77 -4.96
CA LEU A 85 -10.27 -0.57 -4.12
C LEU A 85 -10.54 -0.94 -2.66
N VAL A 86 -11.54 -1.78 -2.40
CA VAL A 86 -11.86 -2.23 -1.03
C VAL A 86 -10.67 -2.93 -0.39
N SER A 87 -9.99 -3.81 -1.14
CA SER A 87 -8.81 -4.53 -0.62
C SER A 87 -7.63 -3.60 -0.35
N SER A 88 -7.43 -2.59 -1.20
CA SER A 88 -6.43 -1.56 -0.98
C SER A 88 -6.73 -0.73 0.26
N LEU A 89 -8.00 -0.33 0.46
CA LEU A 89 -8.42 0.41 1.63
C LEU A 89 -8.31 -0.42 2.91
N LEU A 90 -8.66 -1.71 2.85
CA LEU A 90 -8.51 -2.63 3.97
C LEU A 90 -7.04 -2.75 4.39
N TRP A 91 -6.14 -3.00 3.43
CA TRP A 91 -4.71 -3.11 3.70
C TRP A 91 -4.15 -1.82 4.31
N ASN A 92 -4.31 -0.71 3.60
CA ASN A 92 -3.74 0.57 4.02
C ASN A 92 -4.37 1.07 5.32
N GLY A 93 -5.68 0.90 5.49
CA GLY A 93 -6.39 1.26 6.70
C GLY A 93 -5.90 0.47 7.91
N VAL A 94 -5.72 -0.84 7.79
CA VAL A 94 -5.22 -1.67 8.89
C VAL A 94 -3.78 -1.31 9.26
N LEU A 95 -2.88 -1.15 8.28
CA LEU A 95 -1.50 -0.78 8.59
C LEU A 95 -1.41 0.62 9.21
N SER A 96 -2.11 1.60 8.63
CA SER A 96 -2.15 2.96 9.17
C SER A 96 -2.79 3.02 10.55
N ALA A 97 -3.77 2.16 10.87
CA ALA A 97 -4.38 2.11 12.20
C ALA A 97 -3.38 1.77 13.32
N PHE A 98 -2.28 1.09 13.01
CA PHE A 98 -1.21 0.81 13.99
C PHE A 98 -0.14 1.89 14.05
N VAL A 99 0.03 2.68 12.99
CA VAL A 99 1.07 3.73 12.91
C VAL A 99 0.55 5.08 13.38
N TRP A 100 -0.67 5.46 13.00
CA TRP A 100 -1.25 6.78 13.30
C TRP A 100 -1.35 7.10 14.79
N PRO A 101 -1.74 6.16 15.68
CA PRO A 101 -1.80 6.42 17.11
C PRO A 101 -0.47 6.86 17.72
N LEU A 102 0.66 6.48 17.11
CA LEU A 102 2.01 6.85 17.58
C LEU A 102 2.24 8.37 17.54
N ILE A 103 1.62 9.10 16.61
CA ILE A 103 1.71 10.58 16.53
C ILE A 103 1.14 11.23 17.80
N PHE A 104 0.17 10.58 18.43
CA PHE A 104 -0.51 11.08 19.62
C PHE A 104 0.02 10.43 20.91
N GLU A 105 1.20 9.79 20.84
CA GLU A 105 1.79 9.01 21.94
C GLU A 105 0.85 7.90 22.45
N ARG A 106 -0.09 7.44 21.62
CA ARG A 106 -1.04 6.39 21.96
C ARG A 106 -0.53 5.04 21.46
N GLY A 107 0.28 4.39 22.27
CA GLY A 107 0.84 3.07 21.99
C GLY A 107 2.36 3.09 21.92
N THR A 108 2.94 1.99 21.44
CA THR A 108 4.40 1.83 21.33
C THR A 108 4.79 1.38 19.93
N VAL A 109 6.00 1.76 19.51
CA VAL A 109 6.55 1.37 18.20
C VAL A 109 6.66 -0.15 18.09
N GLU A 110 7.07 -0.82 19.16
CA GLU A 110 7.17 -2.28 19.24
C GLU A 110 5.81 -2.94 19.07
N GLY A 111 4.76 -2.33 19.65
CA GLY A 111 3.38 -2.76 19.45
C GLY A 111 2.97 -2.64 17.98
N ALA A 112 3.22 -1.48 17.36
CA ALA A 112 2.93 -1.27 15.95
C ALA A 112 3.66 -2.28 15.05
N ILE A 113 4.97 -2.48 15.26
CA ILE A 113 5.78 -3.48 14.54
C ILE A 113 5.18 -4.88 14.70
N LYS A 114 4.86 -5.29 15.93
CA LYS A 114 4.28 -6.60 16.22
C LYS A 114 2.95 -6.80 15.49
N TYR A 115 2.06 -5.83 15.54
CA TYR A 115 0.75 -5.95 14.90
C TYR A 115 0.84 -5.88 13.39
N ILE A 116 1.68 -5.01 12.82
CA ILE A 116 1.93 -4.99 11.37
C ILE A 116 2.51 -6.34 10.93
N GLY A 117 3.52 -6.86 11.62
CA GLY A 117 4.13 -8.16 11.32
C GLY A 117 3.16 -9.34 11.41
N TYR A 118 2.12 -9.24 12.25
CA TYR A 118 1.06 -10.24 12.32
C TYR A 118 -0.01 -10.07 11.23
N PHE A 119 -0.53 -8.85 11.04
CA PHE A 119 -1.65 -8.60 10.15
C PHE A 119 -1.25 -8.49 8.68
N ALA A 120 -0.05 -8.03 8.33
CA ALA A 120 0.37 -7.92 6.93
C ALA A 120 0.41 -9.29 6.23
N PRO A 121 1.03 -10.35 6.78
CA PRO A 121 0.94 -11.69 6.18
C PRO A 121 -0.51 -12.19 6.14
N LEU A 122 -1.28 -11.96 7.21
CA LEU A 122 -2.68 -12.36 7.29
C LEU A 122 -3.57 -11.65 6.28
N LEU A 123 -3.27 -10.44 5.83
CA LEU A 123 -4.07 -9.76 4.80
C LEU A 123 -3.56 -10.06 3.39
N SER A 124 -2.35 -10.61 3.26
CA SER A 124 -1.67 -10.75 1.97
C SER A 124 -2.38 -11.77 1.06
N TRP A 125 -3.03 -12.78 1.64
CA TRP A 125 -3.82 -13.74 0.86
C TRP A 125 -5.05 -13.11 0.18
N ILE A 126 -5.55 -11.99 0.70
CA ILE A 126 -6.66 -11.24 0.09
C ILE A 126 -6.10 -10.32 -1.00
N VAL A 127 -5.06 -9.55 -0.65
CA VAL A 127 -4.59 -8.45 -1.48
C VAL A 127 -3.76 -8.93 -2.67
N ALA A 128 -2.88 -9.91 -2.49
CA ALA A 128 -1.98 -10.37 -3.54
C ALA A 128 -2.70 -10.90 -4.79
N PRO A 129 -3.71 -11.80 -4.70
CA PRO A 129 -4.43 -12.26 -5.89
C PRO A 129 -5.13 -11.14 -6.65
N ILE A 130 -5.72 -10.19 -5.91
CA ILE A 130 -6.45 -9.06 -6.48
C ILE A 130 -5.50 -8.12 -7.20
N PHE A 131 -4.31 -7.88 -6.62
CA PHE A 131 -3.24 -7.13 -7.25
C PHE A 131 -2.74 -7.80 -8.53
N THR A 132 -2.49 -9.10 -8.49
CA THR A 132 -2.05 -9.87 -9.67
C THR A 132 -3.09 -9.81 -10.79
N VAL A 133 -4.37 -10.03 -10.48
CA VAL A 133 -5.43 -9.97 -11.50
C VAL A 133 -5.58 -8.56 -12.07
N PHE A 134 -5.58 -7.53 -11.22
CA PHE A 134 -5.89 -6.17 -11.65
C PHE A 134 -4.72 -5.46 -12.36
N PHE A 135 -3.48 -5.66 -11.87
CA PHE A 135 -2.29 -4.98 -12.36
C PHE A 135 -1.40 -5.82 -13.26
N VAL A 136 -1.32 -7.15 -13.07
CA VAL A 136 -0.42 -8.02 -13.85
C VAL A 136 -1.14 -8.63 -15.03
N LYS A 137 -2.21 -9.41 -14.80
CA LYS A 137 -2.91 -10.14 -15.88
C LYS A 137 -3.52 -9.21 -16.91
N ASN A 138 -4.23 -8.18 -16.45
CA ASN A 138 -4.84 -7.17 -17.33
C ASN A 138 -3.81 -6.20 -17.97
N ALA A 139 -2.51 -6.30 -17.66
CA ALA A 139 -1.47 -5.50 -18.34
C ALA A 139 -0.75 -6.30 -19.45
N THR A 140 -0.82 -7.62 -19.39
CA THR A 140 -0.19 -8.54 -20.35
C THR A 140 -1.14 -9.05 -21.43
N GLU A 141 -2.46 -8.95 -21.22
CA GLU A 141 -3.53 -9.24 -22.19
C GLU A 141 -4.01 -7.97 -22.94
#